data_AF-A0A5J4PSB1-F1
#
_entry.id   AF-A0A5J4PSB1-F1
#
_cell.length_a   1.000
_cell.length_b   1.000
_cell.length_c   1.000
_cell.angle_alpha   90.00
_cell.angle_beta   90.00
_cell.angle_gamma   90.00
#
_symmetry.space_group_name_H-M   'P 1'
#
loop_
_entity.id
_entity.type
_entity.pdbx_description
1 polymer ?
#
loop_
_entity_poly.entity_id
_entity_poly.type
_entity_poly.pdbx_seq_one_letter_code
_entity_poly.pdbx_strand_id
1 'polypeptide(L)'
;HLQDVIFEHIYLRTGAILQVVGLRRTAGDSRIEQLGKTSIGFYRCIFDDIASNESVIISLNEKDLASASIPSERNMIVNRNAQNSEKTTKFIIEDTIFSDCATSLLLSNKNEKGGLLNLKNKKVRFEILNSEYRNIAVKSRNMLYLAWGVYEPVSSQINILTITETFFTNCSALIPEMDEKVE
;
A
#
# COMPACT_ATOMS: atom_id res chain seq x y z
N HIS A 1 -12.69 -3.51 3.61
CA HIS A 1 -11.67 -4.54 3.82
C HIS A 1 -12.10 -5.76 3.03
N LEU A 2 -11.17 -6.64 2.64
CA LEU A 2 -11.49 -7.96 2.12
C LEU A 2 -11.17 -8.98 3.20
N GLN A 3 -12.03 -9.99 3.33
CA GLN A 3 -11.88 -11.02 4.32
C GLN A 3 -12.33 -12.36 3.75
N ASP A 4 -11.54 -13.41 3.96
CA ASP A 4 -11.85 -14.78 3.51
C ASP A 4 -12.08 -14.86 1.97
N VAL A 5 -11.31 -14.10 1.19
CA VAL A 5 -11.43 -14.03 -0.29
C VAL A 5 -10.28 -14.77 -0.96
N ILE A 6 -10.60 -15.53 -2.01
CA ILE A 6 -9.63 -16.28 -2.84
C ILE A 6 -9.58 -15.65 -4.24
N PHE A 7 -8.37 -15.32 -4.68
CA PHE A 7 -8.04 -14.88 -6.03
C PHE A 7 -7.12 -15.93 -6.64
N GLU A 8 -7.57 -16.64 -7.66
CA GLU A 8 -6.84 -17.74 -8.28
C GLU A 8 -6.84 -17.66 -9.81
N HIS A 9 -5.76 -18.14 -10.44
CA HIS A 9 -5.61 -18.27 -11.90
C HIS A 9 -5.83 -16.96 -12.66
N ILE A 10 -5.22 -15.87 -12.18
CA ILE A 10 -5.40 -14.54 -12.76
C ILE A 10 -4.19 -14.19 -13.64
N TYR A 11 -4.44 -13.95 -14.93
CA TYR A 11 -3.46 -13.40 -15.85
C TYR A 11 -3.76 -11.92 -16.17
N LEU A 12 -3.00 -11.01 -15.56
CA LEU A 12 -3.12 -9.58 -15.80
C LEU A 12 -2.19 -9.13 -16.93
N ARG A 13 -2.77 -8.76 -18.07
CA ARG A 13 -2.03 -8.08 -19.14
C ARG A 13 -1.83 -6.60 -18.85
N THR A 14 -2.83 -5.96 -18.25
CA THR A 14 -2.79 -4.56 -17.86
C THR A 14 -3.57 -4.29 -16.58
N GLY A 15 -3.23 -3.25 -15.82
CA GLY A 15 -3.94 -2.82 -14.62
C GLY A 15 -3.46 -3.46 -13.31
N ALA A 16 -4.32 -3.46 -12.28
CA ALA A 16 -4.03 -3.96 -10.94
C ALA A 16 -5.26 -4.66 -10.33
N ILE A 17 -5.05 -5.60 -9.41
CA ILE A 17 -6.13 -6.26 -8.66
C ILE A 17 -6.77 -5.27 -7.69
N LEU A 18 -5.93 -4.47 -7.03
CA LEU A 18 -6.39 -3.39 -6.16
C LEU A 18 -5.55 -2.14 -6.39
N GLN A 19 -6.25 -1.04 -6.65
CA GLN A 19 -5.66 0.29 -6.69
C GLN A 19 -6.45 1.21 -5.78
N VAL A 20 -5.81 1.70 -4.71
CA VAL A 20 -6.41 2.65 -3.77
C VAL A 20 -5.72 3.99 -3.89
N VAL A 21 -6.50 5.05 -4.08
CA VAL A 21 -6.05 6.44 -4.05
C VAL A 21 -6.78 7.16 -2.91
N GLY A 22 -6.05 7.81 -2.01
CA GLY A 22 -6.64 8.55 -0.89
C GLY A 22 -6.81 7.74 0.39
N LEU A 23 -5.77 7.01 0.80
CA LEU A 23 -5.75 6.23 2.04
C LEU A 23 -5.97 7.04 3.34
N ARG A 24 -5.83 8.36 3.33
CA ARG A 24 -6.07 9.20 4.52
C ARG A 24 -7.56 9.31 4.82
N ARG A 25 -7.95 9.02 6.06
CA ARG A 25 -9.25 9.38 6.61
C ARG A 25 -9.34 10.90 6.80
N THR A 26 -10.29 11.56 6.14
CA THR A 26 -10.68 12.94 6.45
C THR A 26 -11.84 12.94 7.44
N ALA A 27 -11.73 13.72 8.52
CA ALA A 27 -12.84 13.90 9.45
C ALA A 27 -14.06 14.51 8.73
N GLY A 28 -15.24 13.91 8.88
CA GLY A 28 -16.50 14.42 8.33
C GLY A 28 -17.02 13.77 7.03
N ASP A 29 -16.40 12.70 6.54
CA ASP A 29 -16.96 11.96 5.40
C ASP A 29 -18.18 11.12 5.87
N SER A 30 -19.38 11.48 5.42
CA SER A 30 -20.66 10.87 5.83
C SER A 30 -20.81 9.40 5.41
N ARG A 31 -19.89 8.87 4.60
CA ARG A 31 -19.80 7.43 4.30
C ARG A 31 -19.21 6.60 5.46
N ILE A 32 -18.79 7.26 6.55
CA ILE A 32 -18.00 6.68 7.65
C ILE A 32 -18.85 5.99 8.74
N GLU A 33 -20.15 6.26 8.87
CA GLU A 33 -20.91 5.79 10.06
C GLU A 33 -21.24 4.28 10.11
N GLN A 34 -20.98 3.49 9.07
CA GLN A 34 -21.33 2.05 9.06
C GLN A 34 -20.15 1.05 9.02
N LEU A 35 -18.90 1.50 8.79
CA LEU A 35 -17.73 0.62 8.76
C LEU A 35 -16.99 0.65 10.11
N GLY A 36 -17.67 0.11 11.11
CA GLY A 36 -17.17 0.00 12.48
C GLY A 36 -15.94 -0.92 12.60
N LYS A 37 -14.98 -0.43 13.39
CA LYS A 37 -13.94 -1.18 14.14
C LYS A 37 -12.80 -1.89 13.39
N THR A 38 -12.94 -2.36 12.16
CA THR A 38 -11.85 -3.08 11.47
C THR A 38 -11.02 -2.14 10.59
N SER A 39 -9.69 -2.20 10.70
CA SER A 39 -8.79 -1.46 9.80
C SER A 39 -9.00 -1.91 8.36
N ILE A 40 -8.76 -1.01 7.40
CA ILE A 40 -8.77 -1.41 5.98
C ILE A 40 -7.63 -2.41 5.73
N GLY A 41 -7.83 -3.36 4.83
CA GLY A 41 -6.86 -4.45 4.70
C GLY A 41 -7.40 -5.70 4.04
N PHE A 42 -6.51 -6.70 3.99
CA PHE A 42 -6.77 -8.09 3.65
C PHE A 42 -6.66 -8.94 4.91
N TYR A 43 -7.63 -9.82 5.11
CA TYR A 43 -7.70 -10.67 6.29
C TYR A 43 -8.04 -12.10 5.84
N ARG A 44 -7.16 -13.07 6.09
CA ARG A 44 -7.36 -14.47 5.66
C ARG A 44 -7.68 -14.61 4.16
N CYS A 45 -7.05 -13.79 3.33
CA CYS A 45 -7.20 -13.89 1.89
C CYS A 45 -6.16 -14.85 1.30
N ILE A 46 -6.47 -15.38 0.11
CA ILE A 46 -5.53 -16.18 -0.69
C ILE A 46 -5.39 -15.53 -2.06
N PHE A 47 -4.15 -15.33 -2.49
CA PHE A 47 -3.77 -14.88 -3.81
C PHE A 47 -2.86 -15.96 -4.40
N ASP A 48 -3.39 -16.77 -5.32
CA ASP A 48 -2.73 -17.94 -5.85
C ASP A 48 -2.65 -17.90 -7.38
N ASP A 49 -1.53 -18.34 -7.96
CA ASP A 49 -1.31 -18.40 -9.41
C ASP A 49 -1.71 -17.10 -10.14
N ILE A 50 -1.11 -15.99 -9.72
CA ILE A 50 -1.34 -14.67 -10.32
C ILE A 50 -0.12 -14.31 -11.14
N ALA A 51 -0.27 -14.21 -12.46
CA ALA A 51 0.78 -13.73 -13.34
C ALA A 51 0.42 -12.37 -13.94
N SER A 52 1.39 -11.44 -13.97
CA SER A 52 1.17 -10.10 -14.49
C SER A 52 2.33 -9.57 -15.33
N ASN A 53 2.00 -8.87 -16.42
CA ASN A 53 2.97 -8.08 -17.19
C ASN A 53 3.13 -6.64 -16.66
N GLU A 54 2.43 -6.32 -15.57
CA GLU A 54 2.41 -4.99 -14.98
C GLU A 54 3.44 -4.79 -13.89
N SER A 55 3.72 -3.52 -13.62
CA SER A 55 4.67 -3.10 -12.60
C SER A 55 4.13 -3.32 -11.17
N VAL A 56 2.80 -3.38 -10.99
CA VAL A 56 2.17 -3.47 -9.67
C VAL A 56 0.88 -4.29 -9.72
N ILE A 57 0.73 -5.27 -8.83
CA ILE A 57 -0.53 -6.03 -8.67
C ILE A 57 -1.45 -5.35 -7.64
N ILE A 58 -0.88 -4.81 -6.56
CA ILE A 58 -1.60 -4.08 -5.50
C ILE A 58 -0.94 -2.72 -5.26
N SER A 59 -1.65 -1.63 -5.53
CA SER A 59 -1.16 -0.26 -5.34
C SER A 59 -1.97 0.48 -4.28
N LEU A 60 -1.26 1.03 -3.30
CA LEU A 60 -1.80 1.78 -2.17
C LEU A 60 -1.15 3.16 -2.16
N ASN A 61 -1.90 4.18 -2.58
CA ASN A 61 -1.41 5.56 -2.68
C ASN A 61 -2.13 6.48 -1.68
N GLU A 62 -1.33 7.13 -0.85
CA GLU A 62 -1.79 8.27 -0.07
C GLU A 62 -2.09 9.45 -1.00
N LYS A 63 -3.24 10.12 -0.82
CA LYS A 63 -3.55 11.33 -1.60
C LYS A 63 -2.70 12.48 -1.09
N ASP A 64 -2.04 13.18 -2.00
CA ASP A 64 -1.39 14.45 -1.70
C ASP A 64 -2.45 15.48 -1.29
N LEU A 65 -2.32 16.01 -0.07
CA LEU A 65 -3.20 17.08 0.42
C LEU A 65 -2.79 18.45 -0.15
N ALA A 66 -1.66 18.58 -0.84
CA ALA A 66 -1.20 19.80 -1.48
C ALA A 66 -1.89 20.05 -2.84
N SER A 67 -3.22 20.17 -2.83
CA SER A 67 -3.95 20.80 -3.93
C SER A 67 -5.31 21.32 -3.45
N ALA A 68 -5.28 22.23 -2.48
CA ALA A 68 -6.37 23.16 -2.31
C ALA A 68 -5.76 24.51 -1.91
N SER A 69 -6.11 25.50 -2.70
CA SER A 69 -6.02 26.94 -2.43
C SER A 69 -5.90 27.33 -0.96
N ILE A 70 -5.06 28.34 -0.72
CA ILE A 70 -4.87 29.06 0.55
C ILE A 70 -6.14 28.96 1.42
N PRO A 71 -6.09 28.27 2.57
CA PRO A 71 -7.26 28.11 3.40
C PRO A 71 -7.73 29.50 3.86
N SER A 72 -8.97 29.87 3.52
CA SER A 72 -9.62 31.04 4.14
C SER A 72 -9.52 30.92 5.66
N GLU A 73 -9.29 32.03 6.37
CA GLU A 73 -9.00 32.05 7.82
C GLU A 73 -10.05 31.30 8.68
N ARG A 74 -11.27 31.17 8.17
CA ARG A 74 -12.36 30.40 8.78
C ARG A 74 -12.07 28.88 8.87
N ASN A 75 -11.24 28.34 7.97
CA ASN A 75 -10.80 26.93 7.96
C ASN A 75 -9.56 26.66 8.85
N MET A 76 -8.83 27.70 9.27
CA MET A 76 -7.68 27.51 10.18
C MET A 76 -8.11 27.12 11.60
N ILE A 77 -9.29 27.57 12.04
CA ILE A 77 -9.81 27.29 13.39
C ILE A 77 -10.30 25.84 13.51
N VAL A 78 -10.87 25.28 12.44
CA VAL A 78 -11.30 23.86 12.40
C VAL A 78 -10.09 22.91 12.31
N ASN A 79 -9.04 23.30 11.56
CA ASN A 79 -7.84 22.48 11.39
C ASN A 79 -6.97 22.34 12.65
N ARG A 80 -6.99 23.31 13.58
CA ARG A 80 -6.24 23.19 14.84
C ARG A 80 -6.85 22.13 15.77
N ASN A 81 -8.16 21.91 15.71
CA ASN A 81 -8.84 20.91 16.53
C ASN A 81 -8.89 19.52 15.84
N ALA A 82 -8.69 19.45 14.53
CA ALA A 82 -8.57 18.19 13.78
C ALA A 82 -7.18 17.53 13.90
N GLN A 83 -6.23 18.18 14.58
CA GLN A 83 -4.87 17.65 14.82
C GLN A 83 -4.80 16.63 15.97
N ASN A 84 -5.89 16.40 16.70
CA ASN A 84 -5.96 15.31 17.67
C ASN A 84 -6.58 14.06 17.02
N SER A 85 -5.73 13.11 16.64
CA SER A 85 -6.08 11.69 16.70
C SER A 85 -4.83 10.85 16.50
N GLU A 86 -4.35 10.26 17.60
CA GLU A 86 -3.36 9.18 17.67
C GLU A 86 -3.66 7.97 16.75
N LYS A 87 -4.78 7.97 16.02
CA LYS A 87 -5.20 6.98 15.02
C LYS A 87 -4.81 7.43 13.62
N THR A 88 -3.53 7.35 13.29
CA THR A 88 -3.09 7.28 11.88
C THR A 88 -3.83 6.11 11.21
N THR A 89 -4.35 6.30 10.00
CA THR A 89 -5.05 5.21 9.28
C THR A 89 -4.09 4.03 9.14
N LYS A 90 -4.59 2.82 9.40
CA LYS A 90 -3.83 1.57 9.36
C LYS A 90 -4.34 0.71 8.21
N PHE A 91 -3.44 0.23 7.37
CA PHE A 91 -3.72 -0.83 6.41
C PHE A 91 -3.07 -2.12 6.90
N ILE A 92 -3.83 -3.22 6.93
CA ILE A 92 -3.39 -4.51 7.46
C ILE A 92 -3.43 -5.58 6.37
N ILE A 93 -2.40 -6.40 6.30
CA ILE A 93 -2.43 -7.72 5.67
C ILE A 93 -2.26 -8.72 6.80
N GLU A 94 -3.30 -9.48 7.11
CA GLU A 94 -3.31 -10.44 8.22
C GLU A 94 -3.75 -11.81 7.72
N ASP A 95 -3.08 -12.86 8.18
CA ASP A 95 -3.38 -14.27 7.84
C ASP A 95 -3.48 -14.53 6.33
N THR A 96 -2.83 -13.72 5.50
CA THR A 96 -3.02 -13.72 4.05
C THR A 96 -1.89 -14.49 3.37
N ILE A 97 -2.24 -15.29 2.37
CA ILE A 97 -1.29 -16.09 1.61
C ILE A 97 -1.17 -15.54 0.20
N PHE A 98 0.06 -15.29 -0.23
CA PHE A 98 0.43 -15.10 -1.63
C PHE A 98 1.24 -16.32 -2.07
N SER A 99 0.76 -17.09 -3.04
CA SER A 99 1.46 -18.25 -3.60
C SER A 99 1.52 -18.22 -5.11
N ASP A 100 2.66 -18.66 -5.66
CA ASP A 100 2.88 -18.86 -7.10
C ASP A 100 2.60 -17.60 -7.95
N CYS A 101 2.72 -16.41 -7.34
CA CYS A 101 2.54 -15.15 -8.05
C CYS A 101 3.80 -14.75 -8.81
N ALA A 102 3.63 -14.33 -10.06
CA ALA A 102 4.70 -13.85 -10.92
C ALA A 102 4.40 -12.46 -11.48
N THR A 103 5.40 -11.57 -11.48
CA THR A 103 5.29 -10.28 -12.17
C THR A 103 6.56 -10.00 -12.97
N SER A 104 6.37 -9.46 -14.17
CA SER A 104 7.47 -9.02 -15.01
C SER A 104 7.07 -7.77 -15.78
N LEU A 105 7.92 -6.73 -15.73
CA LEU A 105 7.75 -5.54 -16.55
C LEU A 105 8.58 -5.67 -17.83
N LEU A 106 8.01 -5.31 -18.99
CA LEU A 106 8.82 -5.11 -20.18
C LEU A 106 9.81 -3.96 -19.95
N LEU A 107 11.11 -4.22 -20.14
CA LEU A 107 12.26 -3.36 -19.78
C LEU A 107 12.34 -1.99 -20.50
N SER A 108 11.31 -1.57 -21.24
CA SER A 108 11.29 -0.28 -21.94
C SER A 108 11.27 0.92 -20.97
N ASN A 109 10.82 0.75 -19.72
CA ASN A 109 10.84 1.80 -18.70
C ASN A 109 11.64 1.40 -17.45
N LYS A 110 12.94 1.74 -17.45
CA LYS A 110 13.85 1.44 -16.33
C LYS A 110 13.52 2.18 -15.03
N ASN A 111 12.66 3.19 -15.07
CA ASN A 111 12.36 4.07 -13.93
C ASN A 111 11.07 3.70 -13.18
N GLU A 112 10.27 2.76 -13.67
CA GLU A 112 9.02 2.37 -12.99
C GLU A 112 9.31 1.54 -11.74
N LYS A 113 9.05 2.09 -10.56
CA LYS A 113 9.19 1.42 -9.26
C LYS A 113 7.91 0.62 -8.94
N GLY A 114 8.03 -0.63 -8.50
CA GLY A 114 6.87 -1.51 -8.32
C GLY A 114 7.23 -2.93 -7.86
N GLY A 115 6.24 -3.82 -7.81
CA GLY A 115 6.31 -5.15 -7.20
C GLY A 115 4.97 -5.88 -7.13
N LEU A 116 4.90 -6.91 -6.29
CA LEU A 116 3.61 -7.50 -5.88
C LEU A 116 2.76 -6.45 -5.14
N LEU A 117 3.41 -5.68 -4.25
CA LEU A 117 2.80 -4.60 -3.50
C LEU A 117 3.59 -3.30 -3.66
N ASN A 118 2.90 -2.21 -3.98
CA ASN A 118 3.45 -0.86 -4.02
C ASN A 118 2.69 0.06 -3.07
N LEU A 119 3.37 0.54 -2.05
CA LEU A 119 2.85 1.50 -1.08
C LEU A 119 3.58 2.84 -1.21
N LYS A 120 2.84 3.89 -1.52
CA LYS A 120 3.32 5.28 -1.48
C LYS A 120 2.63 6.00 -0.33
N ASN A 121 3.31 6.08 0.82
CA ASN A 121 2.74 6.60 2.06
C ASN A 121 3.74 7.44 2.88
N LYS A 122 3.21 8.25 3.79
CA LYS A 122 3.96 9.07 4.74
C LYS A 122 3.38 9.03 6.16
N LYS A 123 2.06 8.91 6.31
CA LYS A 123 1.37 8.91 7.63
C LYS A 123 0.48 7.71 7.89
N VAL A 124 0.30 6.83 6.90
CA VAL A 124 -0.49 5.61 7.04
C VAL A 124 0.40 4.51 7.63
N ARG A 125 -0.04 3.85 8.72
CA ARG A 125 0.66 2.66 9.26
C ARG A 125 0.34 1.47 8.39
N PHE A 126 1.35 0.66 8.09
CA PHE A 126 1.18 -0.53 7.28
C PHE A 126 1.73 -1.74 8.04
N GLU A 127 0.90 -2.78 8.17
CA GLU A 127 1.28 -3.97 8.92
C GLU A 127 0.99 -5.23 8.11
N ILE A 128 1.95 -6.17 8.14
CA ILE A 128 1.83 -7.53 7.63
C ILE A 128 1.98 -8.46 8.84
N LEU A 129 0.94 -9.24 9.11
CA LEU A 129 0.82 -10.07 10.31
C LEU A 129 0.50 -11.50 9.88
N ASN A 130 1.20 -12.48 10.48
CA ASN A 130 0.92 -13.91 10.32
C ASN A 130 0.63 -14.36 8.88
N SER A 131 1.38 -13.82 7.91
CA SER A 131 1.10 -14.01 6.48
C SER A 131 2.16 -14.87 5.80
N GLU A 132 1.86 -15.40 4.62
CA GLU A 132 2.80 -16.25 3.86
C GLU A 132 2.99 -15.73 2.44
N TYR A 133 4.24 -15.73 1.99
CA TYR A 133 4.62 -15.46 0.61
C TYR A 133 5.44 -16.64 0.11
N ARG A 134 4.92 -17.37 -0.88
CA ARG A 134 5.49 -18.63 -1.37
C ARG A 134 5.68 -18.57 -2.87
N ASN A 135 6.85 -19.00 -3.36
CA ASN A 135 7.12 -19.12 -4.79
C ASN A 135 6.88 -17.82 -5.58
N ILE A 136 7.20 -16.67 -5.00
CA ILE A 136 6.95 -15.38 -5.64
C ILE A 136 8.09 -15.05 -6.61
N ALA A 137 7.74 -14.91 -7.89
CA ALA A 137 8.69 -14.58 -8.95
C ALA A 137 8.50 -13.14 -9.45
N VAL A 138 9.20 -12.18 -8.86
CA VAL A 138 9.25 -10.79 -9.35
C VAL A 138 10.53 -10.60 -10.16
N LYS A 139 10.38 -10.23 -11.44
CA LYS A 139 11.51 -9.93 -12.32
C LYS A 139 11.77 -8.42 -12.37
N SER A 140 13.04 -8.05 -12.21
CA SER A 140 13.56 -6.68 -12.37
C SER A 140 13.12 -5.65 -11.32
N ARG A 141 12.42 -6.05 -10.24
CA ARG A 141 11.83 -5.16 -9.23
C ARG A 141 11.76 -5.81 -7.83
N ASN A 142 11.38 -5.01 -6.84
CA ASN A 142 11.21 -5.45 -5.45
C ASN A 142 9.82 -6.08 -5.28
N MET A 143 9.70 -7.16 -4.50
CA MET A 143 8.40 -7.75 -4.22
C MET A 143 7.49 -6.81 -3.40
N LEU A 144 8.06 -6.19 -2.37
CA LEU A 144 7.41 -5.15 -1.56
C LEU A 144 8.14 -3.83 -1.82
N TYR A 145 7.44 -2.84 -2.37
CA TYR A 145 7.99 -1.51 -2.62
C TYR A 145 7.30 -0.49 -1.71
N LEU A 146 8.10 0.24 -0.94
CA LEU A 146 7.65 1.29 -0.03
C LEU A 146 8.30 2.60 -0.45
N ALA A 147 7.51 3.64 -0.68
CA ALA A 147 7.99 4.95 -1.11
C ALA A 147 7.33 6.09 -0.38
N TRP A 148 8.00 7.24 -0.40
CA TRP A 148 7.50 8.48 0.13
C TRP A 148 6.75 9.22 -0.98
N GLY A 149 5.42 9.22 -0.88
CA GLY A 149 4.56 9.74 -1.94
C GLY A 149 4.26 11.23 -1.87
N VAL A 150 4.68 11.94 -0.81
CA VAL A 150 4.17 13.29 -0.52
C VAL A 150 5.24 14.22 0.05
N TYR A 151 5.50 15.32 -0.65
CA TYR A 151 6.21 16.47 -0.09
C TYR A 151 5.34 17.07 1.03
N GLU A 152 5.81 17.05 2.28
CA GLU A 152 5.20 17.89 3.32
C GLU A 152 6.28 18.76 3.94
N PRO A 153 6.01 20.06 4.17
CA PRO A 153 6.99 21.03 4.65
C PRO A 153 7.41 20.86 6.12
N VAL A 154 7.04 19.76 6.79
CA VAL A 154 7.27 19.55 8.23
C VAL A 154 8.07 18.28 8.48
N SER A 155 9.09 18.40 9.35
CA SER A 155 10.13 17.43 9.72
C SER A 155 9.68 16.23 10.58
N SER A 156 8.39 15.88 10.58
CA SER A 156 7.81 14.85 11.45
C SER A 156 7.34 13.60 10.69
N GLN A 157 8.27 12.90 10.03
CA GLN A 157 7.94 11.67 9.30
C GLN A 157 8.24 10.41 10.12
N ILE A 158 7.21 9.59 10.36
CA ILE A 158 7.39 8.18 10.66
C ILE A 158 6.44 7.37 9.79
N ASN A 159 7.01 6.59 8.87
CA ASN A 159 6.36 5.42 8.33
C ASN A 159 6.75 4.22 9.19
N ILE A 160 5.75 3.57 9.78
CA ILE A 160 5.94 2.31 10.49
C ILE A 160 5.43 1.22 9.56
N LEU A 161 6.36 0.50 8.94
CA LEU A 161 6.11 -0.85 8.44
C LEU A 161 6.34 -1.80 9.61
N THR A 162 5.35 -2.63 9.95
CA THR A 162 5.54 -3.76 10.85
C THR A 162 5.31 -5.04 10.07
N ILE A 163 6.27 -5.96 10.11
CA ILE A 163 6.11 -7.32 9.59
C ILE A 163 6.34 -8.25 10.77
N THR A 164 5.31 -9.01 11.15
CA THR A 164 5.35 -9.92 12.31
C THR A 164 4.87 -11.30 11.88
N GLU A 165 5.58 -12.33 12.34
CA GLU A 165 5.19 -13.75 12.15
C GLU A 165 4.91 -14.11 10.68
N THR A 166 5.60 -13.48 9.74
CA THR A 166 5.36 -13.64 8.29
C THR A 166 6.46 -14.47 7.65
N PHE A 167 6.08 -15.47 6.85
CA PHE A 167 7.01 -16.35 6.16
C PHE A 167 7.22 -15.95 4.70
N PHE A 168 8.47 -15.98 4.25
CA PHE A 168 8.86 -15.78 2.86
C PHE A 168 9.66 -16.99 2.38
N THR A 169 9.11 -17.77 1.45
CA THR A 169 9.69 -19.03 0.98
C THR A 169 9.81 -19.02 -0.54
N ASN A 170 11.02 -19.27 -1.06
CA ASN A 170 11.28 -19.34 -2.50
C ASN A 170 10.84 -18.07 -3.28
N CYS A 171 11.15 -16.89 -2.74
CA CYS A 171 10.84 -15.61 -3.38
C CYS A 171 12.07 -15.01 -4.07
N SER A 172 11.94 -14.52 -5.30
CA SER A 172 13.07 -14.07 -6.12
C SER A 172 13.59 -12.66 -5.82
N ALA A 173 12.88 -11.86 -5.00
CA ALA A 173 13.28 -10.48 -4.69
C ALA A 173 12.70 -10.00 -3.35
N LEU A 174 13.26 -10.47 -2.23
CA LEU A 174 13.08 -9.81 -0.94
C LEU A 174 13.96 -8.54 -0.90
N ILE A 175 13.41 -7.44 -1.40
CA ILE A 175 13.90 -6.05 -1.26
C ILE A 175 15.39 -5.83 -1.63
N PRO A 176 15.74 -5.73 -2.92
CA PRO A 176 16.99 -5.06 -3.33
C PRO A 176 16.88 -3.52 -3.34
N GLU A 177 17.85 -2.85 -2.71
CA GLU A 177 18.21 -1.41 -2.83
C GLU A 177 17.06 -0.37 -2.78
N MET A 178 16.85 0.21 -1.60
CA MET A 178 16.10 1.46 -1.43
C MET A 178 16.94 2.67 -1.86
N ASP A 179 17.08 2.92 -3.16
CA ASP A 179 17.49 4.25 -3.63
C ASP A 179 16.26 5.05 -4.08
N GLU A 180 15.84 5.95 -3.20
CA GLU A 180 15.03 7.09 -3.58
C GLU A 180 15.92 8.01 -4.43
N LYS A 181 15.79 7.95 -5.76
CA LYS A 181 16.21 9.09 -6.59
C LYS A 181 15.41 10.30 -6.13
N VAL A 182 16.09 11.15 -5.37
CA VAL A 182 15.72 12.55 -5.16
C VAL A 182 15.96 13.24 -6.51
N GLU A 183 14.87 13.59 -7.21
CA GLU A 183 14.89 14.64 -8.24
C GLU A 183 14.25 15.90 -7.64
#